data_AF-A0A2T1CJT0-F1
#
_entry.id   AF-A0A2T1CJT0-F1
#
_cell.length_a   1.000
_cell.length_b   1.000
_cell.length_c   1.000
_cell.angle_alpha   90.00
_cell.angle_beta   90.00
_cell.angle_gamma   90.00
#
_symmetry.space_group_name_H-M   'P 1'
#
loop_
_entity.id
_entity.type
_entity.pdbx_description
1 polymer ?
#
loop_
_entity_poly.entity_id
_entity_poly.type
_entity_poly.pdbx_seq_one_letter_code
_entity_poly.pdbx_strand_id
1 'polypeptide(L)'
;MPIYRRTDRHRPPLSKQQKLDLFRDCTVVHPHLKKAYEEFRDAISNPGGASIIFLFGPTGVGKTTLLQQISKVMLEEHCPRMDKDSDYLPVATAEARAPESGSFDWKSYYQSVLTSLTDLPVPSKLISKRSQLKKSRRYQKSIGSNRSHLSTLREQVIVNIQHRRMIVFLTDEAQRFSKMASSSRQQAQMDAMQSMASMTNTLHGLFGTYELLEFRNLSGQLSRRSIDIHFSRYQADCDSDLVEFQRVLKSFGEKMALDRLPELETHWEYFYERSIGCVGILKDWLTQAYRKALDENASTLTEQHWQPYAPSVSKCIQMAAEAIEGEQALQFESGELTLLRQKLGLSGVSSLVLPTNNSSVGLTNAQKRKYKPGVRQPHRDVIGET
;
A
#
# COMPACT_ATOMS: atom_id res chain seq x y z
N MET A 1 -57.76 -18.93 -9.10
CA MET A 1 -56.49 -19.29 -9.78
C MET A 1 -55.45 -18.24 -9.43
N PRO A 2 -54.23 -18.64 -9.06
CA PRO A 2 -53.79 -18.50 -7.67
C PRO A 2 -52.95 -17.26 -7.34
N ILE A 3 -53.11 -16.83 -6.09
CA ILE A 3 -52.28 -15.90 -5.35
C ILE A 3 -50.90 -16.54 -5.17
N TYR A 4 -49.87 -16.01 -5.84
CA TYR A 4 -48.48 -16.36 -5.54
C TYR A 4 -48.08 -15.69 -4.23
N ARG A 5 -48.27 -16.40 -3.11
CA ARG A 5 -47.48 -16.16 -1.89
C ARG A 5 -46.01 -16.35 -2.28
N ARG A 6 -45.24 -15.27 -2.28
CA ARG A 6 -43.77 -15.37 -2.20
C ARG A 6 -43.46 -16.08 -0.89
N THR A 7 -43.14 -17.36 -0.98
CA THR A 7 -42.45 -18.07 0.08
C THR A 7 -41.11 -17.37 0.26
N ASP A 8 -40.94 -16.69 1.39
CA ASP A 8 -39.63 -16.38 1.91
C ASP A 8 -38.83 -17.68 1.88
N ARG A 9 -37.85 -17.75 1.00
CA ARG A 9 -36.90 -18.85 0.98
C ARG A 9 -36.11 -18.69 2.27
N HIS A 10 -36.51 -19.43 3.30
CA HIS A 10 -35.69 -19.68 4.48
C HIS A 10 -34.31 -20.13 3.99
N ARG A 11 -33.35 -19.19 3.93
CA ARG A 11 -31.95 -19.57 3.89
C ARG A 11 -31.71 -20.35 5.18
N PRO A 12 -31.14 -21.57 5.10
CA PRO A 12 -30.78 -22.29 6.31
C PRO A 12 -29.88 -21.39 7.17
N PRO A 13 -30.02 -21.44 8.52
CA PRO A 13 -29.14 -20.68 9.39
C PRO A 13 -27.69 -21.05 9.07
N LEU A 14 -26.86 -20.03 8.83
CA LEU A 14 -25.45 -20.23 8.49
C LEU A 14 -24.76 -20.99 9.62
N SER A 15 -23.96 -22.00 9.25
CA SER A 15 -23.14 -22.71 10.23
C SER A 15 -22.12 -21.76 10.87
N LYS A 16 -21.60 -22.11 12.06
CA LYS A 16 -20.55 -21.33 12.73
C LYS A 16 -19.35 -21.07 11.80
N GLN A 17 -18.92 -22.12 11.07
CA GLN A 17 -17.83 -22.01 10.11
C GLN A 17 -18.16 -21.05 8.97
N GLN A 18 -19.37 -21.14 8.39
CA GLN A 18 -19.78 -20.22 7.32
C GLN A 18 -19.83 -18.77 7.78
N LYS A 19 -20.31 -18.50 9.00
CA LYS A 19 -20.31 -17.16 9.59
C LYS A 19 -18.88 -16.62 9.74
N LEU A 20 -17.97 -17.45 10.25
CA LEU A 20 -16.57 -17.08 10.42
C LEU A 20 -15.86 -16.85 9.08
N ASP A 21 -16.07 -17.71 8.09
CA ASP A 21 -15.49 -17.57 6.75
C ASP A 21 -15.97 -16.28 6.08
N LEU A 22 -17.27 -15.95 6.18
CA LEU A 22 -17.81 -14.69 5.69
C LEU A 22 -17.17 -13.47 6.35
N PHE A 23 -16.90 -13.53 7.65
CA PHE A 23 -16.21 -12.45 8.36
C PHE A 23 -14.73 -12.36 7.95
N ARG A 24 -14.05 -13.50 7.80
CA ARG A 24 -12.66 -13.55 7.35
C ARG A 24 -12.48 -12.96 5.94
N ASP A 25 -13.41 -13.28 5.04
CA ASP A 25 -13.40 -12.81 3.65
C ASP A 25 -13.93 -11.37 3.50
N CYS A 26 -14.57 -10.81 4.53
CA CYS A 26 -15.07 -9.44 4.45
C CYS A 26 -13.92 -8.43 4.42
N THR A 27 -14.08 -7.37 3.62
CA THR A 27 -13.21 -6.19 3.67
C THR A 27 -14.06 -5.00 4.05
N VAL A 28 -13.71 -4.32 5.14
CA VAL A 28 -14.31 -3.03 5.49
C VAL A 28 -13.59 -1.97 4.68
N VAL A 29 -14.32 -1.31 3.77
CA VAL A 29 -13.79 -0.19 3.00
C VAL A 29 -13.81 1.04 3.91
N HIS A 30 -12.64 1.65 4.11
CA HIS A 30 -12.46 2.81 4.96
C HIS A 30 -11.65 3.89 4.24
N PRO A 31 -11.69 5.17 4.68
CA PRO A 31 -11.09 6.28 3.96
C PRO A 31 -9.62 6.09 3.56
N HIS A 32 -8.74 5.62 4.46
CA HIS A 32 -7.33 5.41 4.12
C HIS A 32 -7.12 4.30 3.08
N LEU A 33 -7.87 3.19 3.15
CA LEU A 33 -7.82 2.13 2.14
C LEU A 33 -8.30 2.63 0.78
N LYS A 34 -9.40 3.41 0.77
CA LYS A 34 -9.96 3.99 -0.44
C LYS A 34 -8.98 4.98 -1.09
N LYS A 35 -8.39 5.88 -0.30
CA LYS A 35 -7.38 6.84 -0.77
C LYS A 35 -6.18 6.12 -1.39
N ALA A 36 -5.60 5.16 -0.68
CA ALA A 36 -4.45 4.39 -1.19
C ALA A 36 -4.80 3.60 -2.47
N TYR A 37 -6.03 3.08 -2.57
CA TYR A 37 -6.52 2.43 -3.79
C TYR A 37 -6.63 3.41 -4.97
N GLU A 38 -7.22 4.59 -4.74
CA GLU A 38 -7.40 5.62 -5.77
C GLU A 38 -6.06 6.15 -6.26
N GLU A 39 -5.11 6.44 -5.36
CA GLU A 39 -3.74 6.84 -5.70
C GLU A 39 -3.02 5.76 -6.51
N PHE A 40 -3.17 4.48 -6.14
CA PHE A 40 -2.54 3.39 -6.89
C PHE A 40 -3.14 3.20 -8.28
N ARG A 41 -4.46 3.37 -8.41
CA ARG A 41 -5.15 3.34 -9.70
C ARG A 41 -4.74 4.49 -10.61
N ASP A 42 -4.59 5.68 -10.04
CA ASP A 42 -4.09 6.84 -10.76
C ASP A 42 -2.65 6.61 -11.22
N ALA A 43 -1.77 6.11 -10.35
CA ALA A 43 -0.38 5.79 -10.69
C ALA A 43 -0.24 4.77 -11.83
N ILE A 44 -1.17 3.81 -11.92
CA ILE A 44 -1.20 2.86 -13.05
C ILE A 44 -1.66 3.52 -14.34
N SER A 45 -2.68 4.37 -14.26
CA SER A 45 -3.30 5.00 -15.42
C SER A 45 -2.43 6.12 -15.98
N ASN A 46 -1.73 6.83 -15.09
CA ASN A 46 -0.96 8.04 -15.34
C ASN A 46 0.45 7.92 -14.76
N PRO A 47 1.29 6.96 -15.22
CA PRO A 47 2.58 6.69 -14.59
C PRO A 47 3.63 7.79 -14.81
N GLY A 48 3.43 8.75 -15.72
CA GLY A 48 4.36 9.88 -15.90
C GLY A 48 5.79 9.48 -16.27
N GLY A 49 6.00 8.27 -16.81
CA GLY A 49 7.33 7.70 -17.10
C GLY A 49 7.92 6.88 -15.94
N ALA A 50 7.21 6.73 -14.83
CA ALA A 50 7.53 5.77 -13.80
C ALA A 50 7.36 4.34 -14.30
N SER A 51 8.24 3.46 -13.81
CA SER A 51 8.18 2.01 -14.05
C SER A 51 7.95 1.23 -12.76
N ILE A 52 8.04 1.88 -11.60
CA ILE A 52 7.88 1.30 -10.27
C ILE A 52 6.89 2.15 -9.49
N ILE A 53 6.01 1.50 -8.73
CA ILE A 53 5.10 2.14 -7.78
C ILE A 53 5.39 1.54 -6.41
N PHE A 54 5.84 2.35 -5.45
CA PHE A 54 6.01 1.92 -4.07
C PHE A 54 4.74 2.19 -3.29
N LEU A 55 4.25 1.18 -2.57
CA LEU A 55 3.19 1.33 -1.58
C LEU A 55 3.68 0.85 -0.23
N PHE A 56 3.88 1.78 0.70
CA PHE A 56 4.43 1.50 2.01
C PHE A 56 3.53 2.01 3.13
N GLY A 57 3.66 1.38 4.30
CA GLY A 57 2.89 1.69 5.49
C GLY A 57 3.21 0.73 6.62
N PRO A 58 2.64 0.93 7.82
CA PRO A 58 2.96 0.11 8.97
C PRO A 58 2.45 -1.32 8.80
N THR A 59 3.04 -2.26 9.55
CA THR A 59 2.61 -3.65 9.56
C THR A 59 1.16 -3.74 10.03
N GLY A 60 0.34 -4.50 9.30
CA GLY A 60 -1.07 -4.68 9.63
C GLY A 60 -2.00 -3.52 9.27
N VAL A 61 -1.57 -2.52 8.50
CA VAL A 61 -2.48 -1.44 8.04
C VAL A 61 -3.50 -1.92 6.99
N GLY A 62 -3.17 -2.95 6.20
CA GLY A 62 -4.04 -3.50 5.15
C GLY A 62 -3.42 -3.61 3.75
N LYS A 63 -2.09 -3.49 3.61
CA LYS A 63 -1.38 -3.53 2.30
C LYS A 63 -1.69 -4.76 1.46
N THR A 64 -1.57 -5.96 2.03
CA THR A 64 -1.91 -7.22 1.34
C THR A 64 -3.38 -7.26 0.91
N THR A 65 -4.30 -6.74 1.75
CA THR A 65 -5.72 -6.62 1.40
C THR A 65 -5.90 -5.68 0.21
N LEU A 66 -5.22 -4.53 0.21
CA LEU A 66 -5.27 -3.58 -0.90
C LEU A 66 -4.72 -4.20 -2.20
N LEU A 67 -3.58 -4.89 -2.14
CA LEU A 67 -2.99 -5.61 -3.29
C LEU A 67 -3.98 -6.63 -3.88
N GLN A 68 -4.63 -7.42 -3.01
CA GLN A 68 -5.65 -8.41 -3.43
C GLN A 68 -6.86 -7.74 -4.07
N GLN A 69 -7.33 -6.61 -3.52
CA GLN A 69 -8.46 -5.86 -4.09
C GLN A 69 -8.11 -5.25 -5.45
N ILE A 70 -6.91 -4.67 -5.61
CA ILE A 70 -6.43 -4.15 -6.90
C ILE A 70 -6.38 -5.28 -7.93
N SER A 71 -5.76 -6.41 -7.57
CA SER A 71 -5.66 -7.58 -8.46
C SER A 71 -7.05 -8.07 -8.89
N LYS A 72 -7.97 -8.22 -7.92
CA LYS A 72 -9.34 -8.67 -8.18
C LYS A 72 -10.08 -7.72 -9.14
N VAL A 73 -10.09 -6.41 -8.86
CA VAL A 73 -10.80 -5.44 -9.70
C VAL A 73 -10.21 -5.39 -11.11
N MET A 74 -8.88 -5.41 -11.23
CA MET A 74 -8.21 -5.47 -12.54
C MET A 74 -8.59 -6.71 -13.34
N LEU A 75 -8.63 -7.90 -12.72
CA LEU A 75 -9.06 -9.12 -13.39
C LEU A 75 -10.54 -9.04 -13.81
N GLU A 76 -11.40 -8.45 -12.98
CA GLU A 76 -12.83 -8.27 -13.28
C GLU A 76 -13.06 -7.29 -14.45
N GLU A 77 -12.39 -6.14 -14.46
CA GLU A 77 -12.50 -5.11 -15.52
C GLU A 77 -12.03 -5.64 -16.88
N HIS A 78 -10.99 -6.47 -16.88
CA HIS A 78 -10.37 -7.00 -18.09
C HIS A 78 -10.87 -8.40 -18.49
N CYS A 79 -11.82 -8.97 -17.74
CA CYS A 79 -12.41 -10.28 -18.00
C CYS A 79 -12.91 -10.45 -19.46
N PRO A 80 -13.61 -9.48 -20.09
CA PRO A 80 -14.07 -9.63 -21.47
C PRO A 80 -12.94 -9.79 -22.50
N ARG A 81 -11.76 -9.23 -22.22
CA ARG A 81 -10.58 -9.34 -23.08
C ARG A 81 -9.87 -10.67 -22.86
N MET A 82 -9.75 -11.10 -21.60
CA MET A 82 -9.19 -12.41 -21.24
C MET A 82 -10.01 -13.57 -21.84
N ASP A 83 -11.34 -13.42 -21.94
CA ASP A 83 -12.23 -14.40 -22.57
C ASP A 83 -11.97 -14.55 -24.09
N LYS A 84 -11.52 -13.48 -24.76
CA LYS A 84 -11.20 -13.48 -26.20
C LYS A 84 -9.77 -13.88 -26.50
N ASP A 85 -8.86 -13.62 -25.56
CA ASP A 85 -7.43 -13.72 -25.73
C ASP A 85 -6.84 -14.40 -24.49
N SER A 86 -6.67 -15.73 -24.59
CA SER A 86 -6.20 -16.56 -23.47
C SER A 86 -4.78 -16.25 -23.03
N ASP A 87 -4.01 -15.55 -23.87
CA ASP A 87 -2.65 -15.14 -23.55
C ASP A 87 -2.61 -13.77 -22.87
N TYR A 88 -3.71 -13.01 -22.81
CA TYR A 88 -3.76 -11.72 -22.11
C TYR A 88 -3.95 -11.89 -20.60
N LEU A 89 -3.08 -11.25 -19.81
CA LEU A 89 -3.22 -11.16 -18.35
C LEU A 89 -2.85 -9.75 -17.87
N PRO A 90 -3.81 -8.93 -17.39
CA PRO A 90 -3.55 -7.54 -17.02
C PRO A 90 -2.72 -7.40 -15.74
N VAL A 91 -2.84 -8.34 -14.80
CA VAL A 91 -2.19 -8.28 -13.49
C VAL A 91 -1.81 -9.67 -13.01
N ALA A 92 -0.66 -9.76 -12.34
CA ALA A 92 -0.24 -10.93 -11.58
C ALA A 92 0.41 -10.48 -10.27
N THR A 93 0.45 -11.38 -9.29
CA THR A 93 0.96 -11.10 -7.95
C THR A 93 2.02 -12.12 -7.56
N ALA A 94 3.05 -11.71 -6.82
CA ALA A 94 3.94 -12.64 -6.12
C ALA A 94 4.33 -12.07 -4.76
N GLU A 95 4.69 -12.96 -3.83
CA GLU A 95 5.26 -12.58 -2.54
C GLU A 95 6.79 -12.64 -2.64
N ALA A 96 7.47 -11.57 -2.20
CA ALA A 96 8.90 -11.58 -1.98
C ALA A 96 9.19 -12.34 -0.68
N ARG A 97 9.66 -13.58 -0.80
CA ARG A 97 9.92 -14.46 0.35
C ARG A 97 11.22 -14.08 1.05
N ALA A 98 11.23 -14.16 2.38
CA ALA A 98 12.45 -14.02 3.14
C ALA A 98 13.43 -15.15 2.81
N PRO A 99 14.74 -14.88 2.68
CA PRO A 99 15.73 -15.94 2.48
C PRO A 99 15.87 -16.79 3.75
N GLU A 100 16.14 -18.08 3.57
CA GLU A 100 16.41 -19.00 4.70
C GLU A 100 17.71 -18.64 5.44
N SER A 101 18.68 -18.06 4.72
CA SER A 101 19.89 -17.46 5.30
C SER A 101 20.51 -16.43 4.34
N GLY A 102 21.12 -15.38 4.89
CA GLY A 102 21.90 -14.43 4.11
C GLY A 102 21.05 -13.45 3.27
N SER A 103 21.38 -13.34 1.98
CA SER A 103 20.79 -12.37 1.05
C SER A 103 19.51 -12.87 0.39
N PHE A 104 18.70 -11.94 -0.11
CA PHE A 104 17.49 -12.23 -0.89
C PHE A 104 17.72 -13.27 -2.01
N ASP A 105 16.82 -14.27 -2.11
CA ASP A 105 16.90 -15.33 -3.11
C ASP A 105 16.06 -15.00 -4.36
N TRP A 106 16.73 -14.41 -5.35
CA TRP A 106 16.15 -14.12 -6.66
C TRP A 106 15.63 -15.36 -7.41
N LYS A 107 16.23 -16.54 -7.17
CA LYS A 107 15.82 -17.78 -7.85
C LYS A 107 14.43 -18.20 -7.38
N SER A 108 14.24 -18.27 -6.06
CA SER A 108 12.93 -18.56 -5.45
C SER A 108 11.89 -17.50 -5.83
N TYR A 109 12.28 -16.22 -5.86
CA TYR A 109 11.39 -15.16 -6.32
C TYR A 109 10.93 -15.35 -7.76
N TYR A 110 11.85 -15.53 -8.73
CA TYR A 110 11.45 -15.73 -10.13
C TYR A 110 10.63 -17.01 -10.34
N GLN A 111 10.89 -18.08 -9.57
CA GLN A 111 10.04 -19.27 -9.59
C GLN A 111 8.62 -18.97 -9.07
N SER A 112 8.50 -18.17 -8.00
CA SER A 112 7.21 -17.71 -7.46
C SER A 112 6.44 -16.88 -8.50
N VAL A 113 7.13 -15.96 -9.18
CA VAL A 113 6.57 -15.19 -10.29
C VAL A 113 6.08 -16.11 -11.41
N LEU A 114 6.92 -17.01 -11.93
CA LEU A 114 6.51 -17.91 -13.01
C LEU A 114 5.31 -18.78 -12.61
N THR A 115 5.27 -19.23 -11.35
CA THR A 115 4.15 -19.99 -10.79
C THR A 115 2.88 -19.15 -10.78
N SER A 116 2.93 -17.88 -10.35
CA SER A 116 1.74 -17.02 -10.34
C SER A 116 1.24 -16.66 -11.73
N LEU A 117 2.14 -16.61 -12.72
CA LEU A 117 1.74 -16.50 -14.12
C LEU A 117 1.01 -17.77 -14.58
N THR A 118 1.44 -18.97 -14.19
CA THR A 118 0.75 -20.20 -14.61
C THR A 118 -0.56 -20.46 -13.87
N ASP A 119 -0.60 -20.20 -12.58
CA ASP A 119 -1.70 -20.53 -11.69
C ASP A 119 -2.53 -19.26 -11.42
N LEU A 120 -3.36 -18.87 -12.40
CA LEU A 120 -4.20 -17.69 -12.25
C LEU A 120 -5.26 -17.91 -11.16
N PRO A 121 -5.35 -17.04 -10.13
CA PRO A 121 -6.48 -17.03 -9.20
C PRO A 121 -7.69 -16.46 -9.92
N VAL A 122 -8.57 -17.34 -10.41
CA VAL A 122 -9.77 -16.93 -11.12
C VAL A 122 -10.90 -16.67 -10.10
N PRO A 123 -11.63 -15.55 -10.18
CA PRO A 123 -12.84 -15.31 -9.40
C PRO A 123 -13.81 -16.51 -9.48
N SER A 124 -14.44 -16.86 -8.35
CA SER A 124 -15.34 -18.02 -8.21
C SER A 124 -16.51 -18.05 -9.21
N LYS A 125 -16.86 -16.93 -9.83
CA LYS A 125 -17.87 -16.83 -10.90
C LYS A 125 -17.43 -17.41 -12.25
N LEU A 126 -16.14 -17.69 -12.45
CA LEU A 126 -15.58 -18.23 -13.69
C LEU A 126 -15.27 -19.73 -13.62
N ILE A 127 -15.60 -20.39 -12.50
CA ILE A 127 -15.38 -21.84 -12.30
C ILE A 127 -16.06 -22.68 -13.39
N SER A 128 -17.17 -22.22 -13.98
CA SER A 128 -17.90 -22.98 -15.00
C SER A 128 -17.17 -23.08 -16.35
N LYS A 129 -16.17 -22.23 -16.62
CA LYS A 129 -15.42 -22.20 -17.90
C LYS A 129 -13.98 -22.74 -17.78
N ARG A 130 -13.64 -23.42 -16.68
CA ARG A 130 -12.32 -24.03 -16.47
C ARG A 130 -11.94 -25.04 -17.55
N SER A 131 -12.92 -25.58 -18.30
CA SER A 131 -12.70 -26.52 -19.39
C SER A 131 -12.28 -25.88 -20.72
N GLN A 132 -12.39 -24.55 -20.89
CA GLN A 132 -12.14 -23.87 -22.17
C GLN A 132 -10.94 -22.92 -22.18
N LEU A 133 -10.42 -22.52 -21.02
CA LEU A 133 -9.08 -21.92 -20.91
C LEU A 133 -8.05 -23.02 -21.22
N LYS A 134 -7.79 -23.26 -22.50
CA LYS A 134 -6.70 -24.12 -22.96
C LYS A 134 -5.42 -23.62 -22.31
N LYS A 135 -4.97 -24.33 -21.27
CA LYS A 135 -3.62 -24.22 -20.70
C LYS A 135 -2.65 -24.10 -21.88
N SER A 136 -1.97 -22.95 -22.01
CA SER A 136 -1.06 -22.70 -23.14
C SER A 136 0.06 -23.76 -23.09
N ARG A 137 -0.15 -24.84 -23.84
CA ARG A 137 0.61 -26.10 -23.79
C ARG A 137 2.04 -25.92 -24.31
N ARG A 138 2.35 -24.78 -24.94
CA ARG A 138 3.66 -24.49 -25.55
C ARG A 138 4.70 -23.94 -24.57
N TYR A 139 4.30 -23.31 -23.46
CA TYR A 139 5.25 -22.68 -22.52
C TYR A 139 5.51 -23.45 -21.22
N GLN A 140 4.72 -24.48 -20.90
CA GLN A 140 4.94 -25.31 -19.71
C GLN A 140 6.16 -26.25 -19.81
N LYS A 141 6.78 -26.40 -20.98
CA LYS A 141 7.86 -27.39 -21.18
C LYS A 141 9.21 -27.04 -20.52
N SER A 142 9.36 -25.89 -19.87
CA SER A 142 10.60 -25.53 -19.15
C SER A 142 10.41 -24.94 -17.76
N ILE A 143 9.23 -25.04 -17.18
CA ILE A 143 8.98 -24.52 -15.83
C ILE A 143 9.46 -25.56 -14.82
N GLY A 144 10.47 -25.20 -14.03
CA GLY A 144 10.74 -25.92 -12.78
C GLY A 144 11.74 -27.08 -12.82
N SER A 145 12.74 -27.06 -13.70
CA SER A 145 13.97 -27.80 -13.38
C SER A 145 14.67 -27.09 -12.22
N ASN A 146 14.89 -27.78 -11.09
CA ASN A 146 15.66 -27.26 -9.96
C ASN A 146 17.11 -26.87 -10.36
N ARG A 147 17.56 -27.27 -11.55
CA ARG A 147 18.86 -26.96 -12.16
C ARG A 147 18.85 -25.72 -13.07
N SER A 148 17.73 -25.00 -13.21
CA SER A 148 17.67 -23.81 -14.07
C SER A 148 18.55 -22.69 -13.51
N HIS A 149 19.42 -22.13 -14.35
CA HIS A 149 20.27 -21.00 -13.99
C HIS A 149 19.42 -19.74 -13.78
N LEU A 150 19.89 -18.84 -12.90
CA LEU A 150 19.17 -17.61 -12.54
C LEU A 150 18.87 -16.71 -13.76
N SER A 151 19.82 -16.60 -14.69
CA SER A 151 19.64 -15.84 -15.93
C SER A 151 18.51 -16.41 -16.81
N THR A 152 18.40 -17.73 -16.90
CA THR A 152 17.31 -18.40 -17.63
C THR A 152 15.95 -18.12 -17.00
N LEU A 153 15.85 -18.18 -15.67
CA LEU A 153 14.59 -17.88 -14.97
C LEU A 153 14.18 -16.42 -15.15
N ARG A 154 15.16 -15.50 -15.07
CA ARG A 154 14.94 -14.08 -15.31
C ARG A 154 14.39 -13.84 -16.72
N GLU A 155 15.01 -14.43 -17.73
CA GLU A 155 14.56 -14.33 -19.13
C GLU A 155 13.15 -14.90 -19.32
N GLN A 156 12.87 -16.04 -18.70
CA GLN A 156 11.52 -16.62 -18.73
C GLN A 156 10.47 -15.68 -18.12
N VAL A 157 10.77 -15.03 -16.99
CA VAL A 157 9.86 -14.05 -16.39
C VAL A 157 9.60 -12.89 -17.35
N ILE A 158 10.66 -12.33 -17.94
CA ILE A 158 10.57 -11.21 -18.88
C ILE A 158 9.66 -11.56 -20.06
N VAL A 159 9.97 -12.66 -20.74
CA VAL A 159 9.22 -13.11 -21.92
C VAL A 159 7.76 -13.41 -21.56
N ASN A 160 7.49 -14.04 -20.42
CA ASN A 160 6.11 -14.36 -20.02
C ASN A 160 5.30 -13.10 -19.68
N ILE A 161 5.88 -12.13 -18.96
CA ILE A 161 5.21 -10.87 -18.62
C ILE A 161 4.89 -10.08 -19.90
N GLN A 162 5.87 -9.95 -20.81
CA GLN A 162 5.71 -9.25 -22.09
C GLN A 162 4.65 -9.92 -22.98
N HIS A 163 4.74 -11.25 -23.17
CA HIS A 163 3.80 -12.01 -23.99
C HIS A 163 2.36 -11.83 -23.49
N ARG A 164 2.19 -11.74 -22.17
CA ARG A 164 0.89 -11.54 -21.54
C ARG A 164 0.35 -10.12 -21.61
N ARG A 165 1.14 -9.17 -22.11
CA ARG A 165 0.81 -7.74 -22.22
C ARG A 165 0.28 -7.21 -20.89
N MET A 166 1.01 -7.52 -19.83
CA MET A 166 0.65 -7.16 -18.47
C MET A 166 0.69 -5.64 -18.30
N ILE A 167 -0.26 -5.12 -17.53
CA ILE A 167 -0.32 -3.70 -17.19
C ILE A 167 0.54 -3.45 -15.95
N VAL A 168 0.38 -4.28 -14.93
CA VAL A 168 1.12 -4.16 -13.66
C VAL A 168 1.42 -5.54 -13.06
N PHE A 169 2.64 -5.70 -12.56
CA PHE A 169 3.03 -6.82 -11.71
C PHE A 169 3.09 -6.36 -10.25
N LEU A 170 2.44 -7.06 -9.33
CA LEU A 170 2.37 -6.66 -7.91
C LEU A 170 3.21 -7.60 -7.04
N THR A 171 4.08 -7.03 -6.22
CA THR A 171 4.93 -7.77 -5.29
C THR A 171 4.55 -7.42 -3.85
N ASP A 172 4.10 -8.41 -3.09
CA ASP A 172 3.88 -8.27 -1.64
C ASP A 172 5.19 -8.51 -0.87
N GLU A 173 5.27 -7.99 0.35
CA GLU A 173 6.46 -8.08 1.23
C GLU A 173 7.75 -7.58 0.56
N ALA A 174 7.67 -6.59 -0.33
CA ALA A 174 8.80 -6.12 -1.12
C ALA A 174 9.97 -5.58 -0.29
N GLN A 175 9.77 -5.24 0.99
CA GLN A 175 10.87 -4.95 1.91
C GLN A 175 11.88 -6.10 2.01
N ARG A 176 11.52 -7.36 1.66
CA ARG A 176 12.49 -8.46 1.66
C ARG A 176 13.65 -8.27 0.67
N PHE A 177 13.49 -7.46 -0.37
CA PHE A 177 14.61 -7.09 -1.22
C PHE A 177 15.72 -6.36 -0.42
N SER A 178 15.38 -5.70 0.70
CA SER A 178 16.34 -4.83 1.43
C SER A 178 17.28 -5.62 2.31
N LYS A 179 16.96 -6.89 2.58
CA LYS A 179 17.69 -7.75 3.51
C LYS A 179 19.06 -8.14 2.94
N MET A 180 20.03 -7.26 3.15
CA MET A 180 21.46 -7.48 2.90
C MET A 180 22.30 -6.68 3.89
N ALA A 181 23.51 -7.17 4.16
CA ALA A 181 24.43 -6.55 5.11
C ALA A 181 25.09 -5.24 4.64
N SER A 182 24.92 -4.82 3.38
CA SER A 182 25.59 -3.60 2.87
C SER A 182 24.72 -2.78 1.90
N SER A 183 24.80 -1.46 2.04
CA SER A 183 24.10 -0.47 1.20
C SER A 183 24.42 -0.59 -0.29
N SER A 184 25.68 -0.86 -0.63
CA SER A 184 26.11 -1.10 -2.02
C SER A 184 25.39 -2.27 -2.69
N ARG A 185 25.07 -3.32 -1.92
CA ARG A 185 24.35 -4.49 -2.46
C ARG A 185 22.85 -4.27 -2.50
N GLN A 186 22.29 -3.48 -1.56
CA GLN A 186 20.90 -3.02 -1.64
C GLN A 186 20.67 -2.19 -2.92
N GLN A 187 21.60 -1.31 -3.28
CA GLN A 187 21.55 -0.56 -4.55
C GLN A 187 21.52 -1.51 -5.76
N ALA A 188 22.41 -2.51 -5.79
CA ALA A 188 22.46 -3.47 -6.89
C ALA A 188 21.15 -4.28 -7.05
N GLN A 189 20.45 -4.60 -5.95
CA GLN A 189 19.13 -5.22 -6.02
C GLN A 189 18.09 -4.30 -6.64
N MET A 190 18.13 -3.02 -6.31
CA MET A 190 17.21 -2.04 -6.91
C MET A 190 17.50 -1.82 -8.39
N ASP A 191 18.77 -1.76 -8.79
CA ASP A 191 19.15 -1.70 -10.20
C ASP A 191 18.65 -2.95 -10.95
N ALA A 192 18.67 -4.13 -10.31
CA ALA A 192 18.09 -5.34 -10.87
C ALA A 192 16.56 -5.23 -11.03
N MET A 193 15.83 -4.71 -10.03
CA MET A 193 14.39 -4.47 -10.14
C MET A 193 14.04 -3.44 -11.23
N GLN A 194 14.79 -2.34 -11.32
CA GLN A 194 14.60 -1.34 -12.38
C GLN A 194 14.87 -1.94 -13.76
N SER A 195 15.94 -2.73 -13.87
CA SER A 195 16.27 -3.44 -15.10
C SER A 195 15.15 -4.41 -15.46
N MET A 196 14.57 -5.13 -14.49
CA MET A 196 13.38 -5.96 -14.71
C MET A 196 12.17 -5.16 -15.18
N ALA A 197 11.86 -4.03 -14.55
CA ALA A 197 10.75 -3.15 -14.96
C ALA A 197 10.94 -2.62 -16.38
N SER A 198 12.16 -2.18 -16.72
CA SER A 198 12.50 -1.72 -18.06
C SER A 198 12.44 -2.83 -19.09
N MET A 199 12.96 -4.01 -18.79
CA MET A 199 12.96 -5.14 -19.72
C MET A 199 11.56 -5.68 -19.93
N THR A 200 10.73 -5.77 -18.90
CA THR A 200 9.34 -6.23 -19.01
C THR A 200 8.42 -5.21 -19.67
N ASN A 201 8.82 -3.93 -19.72
CA ASN A 201 7.98 -2.81 -20.16
C ASN A 201 6.59 -2.85 -19.48
N THR A 202 6.60 -3.10 -18.17
CA THR A 202 5.41 -3.29 -17.32
C THR A 202 5.63 -2.50 -16.02
N LEU A 203 4.56 -1.99 -15.41
CA LEU A 203 4.67 -1.34 -14.10
C LEU A 203 4.90 -2.39 -13.01
N HIS A 204 5.77 -2.13 -12.05
CA HIS A 204 6.00 -3.00 -10.88
C HIS A 204 5.52 -2.29 -9.61
N GLY A 205 4.43 -2.79 -9.03
CA GLY A 205 3.89 -2.31 -7.75
C GLY A 205 4.51 -3.06 -6.58
N LEU A 206 5.29 -2.38 -5.75
CA LEU A 206 6.03 -2.97 -4.62
C LEU A 206 5.36 -2.57 -3.30
N PHE A 207 4.76 -3.55 -2.62
CA PHE A 207 4.02 -3.37 -1.37
C PHE A 207 4.90 -3.80 -0.20
N GLY A 208 5.05 -2.95 0.82
CA GLY A 208 5.90 -3.31 1.96
C GLY A 208 5.85 -2.37 3.16
N THR A 209 6.72 -2.61 4.12
CA THR A 209 6.86 -1.75 5.33
C THR A 209 7.64 -0.48 5.00
N TYR A 210 7.80 0.40 6.00
CA TYR A 210 8.63 1.60 5.87
C TYR A 210 10.11 1.33 5.60
N GLU A 211 10.58 0.08 5.75
CA GLU A 211 11.90 -0.35 5.25
C GLU A 211 12.06 -0.08 3.74
N LEU A 212 10.95 0.02 2.99
CA LEU A 212 10.99 0.42 1.58
C LEU A 212 11.45 1.86 1.36
N LEU A 213 11.33 2.75 2.35
CA LEU A 213 11.78 4.14 2.25
C LEU A 213 13.29 4.24 2.08
N GLU A 214 14.04 3.33 2.70
CA GLU A 214 15.48 3.26 2.53
C GLU A 214 15.85 3.10 1.06
N PHE A 215 15.08 2.30 0.30
CA PHE A 215 15.34 2.04 -1.11
C PHE A 215 15.17 3.25 -2.00
N ARG A 216 14.11 4.03 -1.76
CA ARG A 216 13.80 5.24 -2.55
C ARG A 216 15.01 6.18 -2.62
N ASN A 217 15.72 6.32 -1.51
CA ASN A 217 16.78 7.29 -1.35
C ASN A 217 18.16 6.81 -1.83
N LEU A 218 18.30 5.56 -2.28
CA LEU A 218 19.62 5.02 -2.67
C LEU A 218 20.12 5.55 -4.03
N SER A 219 19.25 5.97 -4.95
CA SER A 219 19.65 6.49 -6.26
C SER A 219 18.69 7.54 -6.82
N GLY A 220 19.23 8.69 -7.22
CA GLY A 220 18.47 9.73 -7.93
C GLY A 220 17.91 9.30 -9.29
N GLN A 221 18.38 8.17 -9.84
CA GLN A 221 17.76 7.57 -11.03
C GLN A 221 16.49 6.80 -10.69
N LEU A 222 16.42 6.21 -9.48
CA LEU A 222 15.23 5.52 -8.98
C LEU A 222 14.11 6.51 -8.69
N SER A 223 14.43 7.60 -7.99
CA SER A 223 13.44 8.60 -7.58
C SER A 223 12.70 9.26 -8.74
N ARG A 224 13.32 9.35 -9.93
CA ARG A 224 12.64 9.88 -11.14
C ARG A 224 11.67 8.89 -11.78
N ARG A 225 11.84 7.58 -11.53
CA ARG A 225 11.07 6.49 -12.17
C ARG A 225 10.16 5.75 -11.20
N SER A 226 9.96 6.30 -10.01
CA SER A 226 9.09 5.74 -8.98
C SER A 226 7.96 6.70 -8.63
N ILE A 227 6.80 6.13 -8.30
CA ILE A 227 5.69 6.83 -7.63
C ILE A 227 5.56 6.26 -6.23
N ASP A 228 5.44 7.14 -5.25
CA ASP A 228 5.36 6.76 -3.84
C ASP A 228 3.94 6.95 -3.33
N ILE A 229 3.39 5.91 -2.68
CA ILE A 229 2.05 5.89 -2.11
C ILE A 229 2.16 5.48 -0.64
N HIS A 230 1.67 6.35 0.23
CA HIS A 230 1.69 6.11 1.67
C HIS A 230 0.33 5.59 2.14
N PHE A 231 0.29 4.37 2.66
CA PHE A 231 -0.87 3.83 3.34
C PHE A 231 -0.71 4.00 4.86
N SER A 232 -1.22 5.12 5.37
CA SER A 232 -1.14 5.50 6.79
C SER A 232 -2.12 4.74 7.69
N ARG A 233 -1.73 4.53 8.95
CA ARG A 233 -2.63 4.12 10.04
C ARG A 233 -3.51 5.30 10.48
N TYR A 234 -4.55 5.01 11.25
CA TYR A 234 -5.34 6.04 11.92
C TYR A 234 -4.57 6.64 13.09
N GLN A 235 -4.65 7.96 13.27
CA GLN A 235 -3.98 8.70 14.32
C GLN A 235 -4.97 9.24 15.36
N ALA A 236 -4.72 8.97 16.65
CA ALA A 236 -5.60 9.41 17.74
C ALA A 236 -5.52 10.91 18.05
N ASP A 237 -4.46 11.60 17.63
CA ASP A 237 -4.31 13.06 17.71
C ASP A 237 -4.97 13.79 16.53
N CYS A 238 -5.63 13.05 15.64
CA CYS A 238 -6.38 13.60 14.52
C CYS A 238 -7.89 13.29 14.68
N ASP A 239 -8.70 14.32 14.90
CA ASP A 239 -10.14 14.17 15.15
C ASP A 239 -10.88 13.46 14.01
N SER A 240 -10.52 13.74 12.75
CA SER A 240 -11.13 13.06 11.61
C SER A 240 -10.79 11.57 11.59
N ASP A 241 -9.55 11.21 11.94
CA ASP A 241 -9.12 9.82 11.99
C ASP A 241 -9.82 9.03 13.09
N LEU A 242 -9.99 9.64 14.27
CA LEU A 242 -10.73 9.04 15.38
C LEU A 242 -12.17 8.69 15.00
N VAL A 243 -12.87 9.63 14.37
CA VAL A 243 -14.26 9.42 13.92
C VAL A 243 -14.33 8.27 12.92
N GLU A 244 -13.41 8.22 11.95
CA GLU A 244 -13.38 7.16 10.95
C GLU A 244 -12.97 5.81 11.55
N PHE A 245 -12.05 5.77 12.51
CA PHE A 245 -11.66 4.54 13.21
C PHE A 245 -12.83 3.94 13.99
N GLN A 246 -13.62 4.77 14.68
CA GLN A 246 -14.86 4.32 15.34
C GLN A 246 -15.87 3.76 14.34
N ARG A 247 -16.01 4.37 13.15
CA ARG A 247 -16.87 3.83 12.08
C ARG A 247 -16.37 2.49 11.55
N VAL A 248 -15.05 2.28 11.49
CA VAL A 248 -14.46 0.97 11.13
C VAL A 248 -14.85 -0.08 12.17
N LEU A 249 -14.75 0.22 13.46
CA LEU A 249 -15.18 -0.69 14.54
C LEU A 249 -16.65 -1.05 14.42
N LYS A 250 -17.51 -0.05 14.28
CA LYS A 250 -18.96 -0.25 14.06
C LYS A 250 -19.22 -1.13 12.83
N SER A 251 -18.53 -0.86 11.72
CA SER A 251 -18.65 -1.64 10.49
C SER A 251 -18.25 -3.09 10.69
N PHE A 252 -17.20 -3.39 11.47
CA PHE A 252 -16.86 -4.76 11.80
C PHE A 252 -17.94 -5.42 12.66
N GLY A 253 -18.48 -4.71 13.65
CA GLY A 253 -19.60 -5.21 14.48
C GLY A 253 -20.82 -5.58 13.64
N GLU A 254 -21.21 -4.74 12.68
CA GLU A 254 -22.30 -4.98 11.73
C GLU A 254 -22.08 -6.19 10.81
N LYS A 255 -20.82 -6.59 10.57
CA LYS A 255 -20.47 -7.78 9.77
C LYS A 255 -20.49 -9.08 10.59
N MET A 256 -20.56 -9.00 11.92
CA MET A 256 -20.64 -10.19 12.77
C MET A 256 -22.08 -10.70 12.83
N ALA A 257 -22.31 -11.91 12.33
CA ALA A 257 -23.64 -12.56 12.35
C ALA A 257 -23.96 -13.15 13.74
N LEU A 258 -24.15 -12.27 14.72
CA LEU A 258 -24.60 -12.55 16.09
C LEU A 258 -26.06 -12.10 16.29
N ASP A 259 -26.70 -12.52 17.37
CA ASP A 259 -28.10 -12.18 17.66
C ASP A 259 -28.26 -10.69 18.00
N ARG A 260 -27.28 -10.12 18.70
CA ARG A 260 -27.16 -8.70 18.99
C ARG A 260 -25.83 -8.17 18.45
N LEU A 261 -25.90 -7.02 17.79
CA LEU A 261 -24.72 -6.33 17.27
C LEU A 261 -23.81 -5.88 18.41
N PRO A 262 -22.49 -6.14 18.33
CA PRO A 262 -21.55 -5.65 19.32
C PRO A 262 -21.24 -4.17 19.08
N GLU A 263 -21.31 -3.37 20.16
CA GLU A 263 -21.05 -1.93 20.15
C GLU A 263 -19.54 -1.66 20.36
N LEU A 264 -18.71 -2.15 19.44
CA LEU A 264 -17.24 -2.09 19.55
C LEU A 264 -16.70 -0.66 19.65
N GLU A 265 -17.37 0.30 19.03
CA GLU A 265 -17.03 1.72 19.05
C GLU A 265 -17.05 2.34 20.45
N THR A 266 -17.80 1.76 21.40
CA THR A 266 -17.83 2.22 22.80
C THR A 266 -16.52 1.95 23.53
N HIS A 267 -15.73 1.00 23.06
CA HIS A 267 -14.42 0.63 23.60
C HIS A 267 -13.28 1.03 22.66
N TRP A 268 -13.47 2.07 21.85
CA TRP A 268 -12.52 2.44 20.78
C TRP A 268 -11.10 2.68 21.30
N GLU A 269 -10.93 3.25 22.50
CA GLU A 269 -9.60 3.50 23.09
C GLU A 269 -8.80 2.21 23.24
N TYR A 270 -9.44 1.17 23.75
CA TYR A 270 -8.83 -0.15 23.92
C TYR A 270 -8.51 -0.78 22.56
N PHE A 271 -9.42 -0.69 21.60
CA PHE A 271 -9.16 -1.20 20.26
C PHE A 271 -8.05 -0.45 19.54
N TYR A 272 -7.99 0.88 19.71
CA TYR A 272 -6.96 1.74 19.15
C TYR A 272 -5.60 1.42 19.77
N GLU A 273 -5.49 1.38 21.10
CA GLU A 273 -4.25 1.08 21.82
C GLU A 273 -3.61 -0.23 21.34
N ARG A 274 -4.42 -1.29 21.22
CA ARG A 274 -3.95 -2.64 20.89
C ARG A 274 -3.79 -2.90 19.40
N SER A 275 -4.29 -2.00 18.55
CA SER A 275 -4.13 -2.08 17.09
C SER A 275 -3.23 -0.98 16.53
N ILE A 276 -2.77 -0.04 17.36
CA ILE A 276 -1.99 1.15 16.97
C ILE A 276 -2.62 1.96 15.82
N GLY A 277 -3.95 1.87 15.63
CA GLY A 277 -4.66 2.49 14.51
C GLY A 277 -4.59 1.71 13.18
N CYS A 278 -4.03 0.49 13.18
CA CYS A 278 -3.93 -0.38 12.01
C CYS A 278 -5.15 -1.32 11.90
N VAL A 279 -5.94 -1.13 10.84
CA VAL A 279 -7.21 -1.86 10.62
C VAL A 279 -7.01 -3.36 10.41
N GLY A 280 -5.91 -3.79 9.79
CA GLY A 280 -5.60 -5.21 9.60
C GLY A 280 -5.32 -5.94 10.92
N ILE A 281 -4.58 -5.32 11.85
CA ILE A 281 -4.38 -5.88 13.20
C ILE A 281 -5.72 -6.04 13.91
N LEU A 282 -6.55 -5.00 13.84
CA LEU A 282 -7.89 -5.01 14.41
C LEU A 282 -8.73 -6.15 13.81
N LYS A 283 -8.71 -6.34 12.50
CA LYS A 283 -9.44 -7.42 11.82
C LYS A 283 -8.99 -8.80 12.28
N ASP A 284 -7.69 -9.05 12.35
CA ASP A 284 -7.15 -10.35 12.77
C ASP A 284 -7.54 -10.66 14.22
N TRP A 285 -7.46 -9.65 15.09
CA TRP A 285 -7.88 -9.75 16.48
C TRP A 285 -9.39 -10.02 16.62
N LEU A 286 -10.23 -9.23 15.94
CA LEU A 286 -11.69 -9.40 15.96
C LEU A 286 -12.13 -10.74 15.36
N THR A 287 -11.37 -11.29 14.40
CA THR A 287 -11.65 -12.62 13.84
C THR A 287 -11.52 -13.71 14.91
N GLN A 288 -10.49 -13.61 15.77
CA GLN A 288 -10.31 -14.56 16.88
C GLN A 288 -11.36 -14.38 17.98
N ALA A 289 -11.66 -13.13 18.32
CA ALA A 289 -12.72 -12.81 19.27
C ALA A 289 -14.08 -13.35 18.80
N TYR A 290 -14.40 -13.14 17.52
CA TYR A 290 -15.64 -13.59 16.91
C TYR A 290 -15.74 -15.12 16.87
N ARG A 291 -14.65 -15.81 16.52
CA ARG A 291 -14.58 -17.28 16.60
C ARG A 291 -14.93 -17.78 18.00
N LYS A 292 -14.34 -17.20 19.05
CA LYS A 292 -14.63 -17.59 20.45
C LYS A 292 -16.09 -17.39 20.82
N ALA A 293 -16.67 -16.24 20.45
CA ALA A 293 -18.09 -15.97 20.70
C ALA A 293 -19.01 -16.95 19.95
N LEU A 294 -18.67 -17.32 18.70
CA LEU A 294 -19.41 -18.34 17.96
C LEU A 294 -19.30 -19.72 18.62
N ASP A 295 -18.11 -20.10 19.10
CA ASP A 295 -17.88 -21.37 19.79
C ASP A 295 -18.75 -21.47 21.05
N GLU A 296 -18.87 -20.38 21.81
CA GLU A 296 -19.67 -20.26 23.04
C GLU A 296 -21.18 -20.04 22.78
N ASN A 297 -21.60 -19.90 21.52
CA ASN A 297 -22.96 -19.50 21.14
C ASN A 297 -23.41 -18.20 21.84
N ALA A 298 -22.50 -17.25 22.02
CA ALA A 298 -22.80 -15.97 22.63
C ALA A 298 -23.74 -15.14 21.75
N SER A 299 -24.65 -14.40 22.39
CA SER A 299 -25.60 -13.52 21.69
C SER A 299 -24.95 -12.25 21.14
N THR A 300 -23.83 -11.80 21.72
CA THR A 300 -23.05 -10.63 21.32
C THR A 300 -21.57 -10.83 21.64
N LEU A 301 -20.70 -10.04 21.00
CA LEU A 301 -19.31 -9.91 21.43
C LEU A 301 -19.25 -9.10 22.74
N THR A 302 -18.34 -9.47 23.64
CA THR A 302 -18.13 -8.87 24.98
C THR A 302 -16.65 -8.90 25.31
N GLU A 303 -16.22 -8.20 26.36
CA GLU A 303 -14.82 -8.09 26.76
C GLU A 303 -14.13 -9.45 26.95
N GLN A 304 -14.85 -10.41 27.53
CA GLN A 304 -14.37 -11.78 27.75
C GLN A 304 -13.99 -12.51 26.45
N HIS A 305 -14.56 -12.10 25.31
CA HIS A 305 -14.28 -12.69 24.01
C HIS A 305 -13.03 -12.09 23.34
N TRP A 306 -12.81 -10.77 23.43
CA TRP A 306 -11.69 -10.11 22.72
C TRP A 306 -10.44 -9.95 23.58
N GLN A 307 -10.56 -9.70 24.88
CA GLN A 307 -9.43 -9.45 25.78
C GLN A 307 -8.35 -10.55 25.73
N PRO A 308 -8.68 -11.87 25.65
CA PRO A 308 -7.67 -12.93 25.58
C PRO A 308 -6.82 -12.92 24.29
N TYR A 309 -7.33 -12.31 23.22
CA TYR A 309 -6.66 -12.26 21.92
C TYR A 309 -6.01 -10.90 21.63
N ALA A 310 -6.08 -9.96 22.57
CA ALA A 310 -5.52 -8.63 22.39
C ALA A 310 -3.99 -8.72 22.21
N PRO A 311 -3.42 -8.11 21.14
CA PRO A 311 -1.97 -8.05 20.94
C PRO A 311 -1.26 -7.55 22.20
N SER A 312 -0.14 -8.16 22.62
CA SER A 312 0.51 -7.79 23.88
C SER A 312 1.03 -6.35 23.86
N VAL A 313 1.10 -5.69 25.03
CA VAL A 313 1.64 -4.33 25.16
C VAL A 313 3.02 -4.21 24.52
N SER A 314 3.91 -5.17 24.81
CA SER A 314 5.28 -5.20 24.27
C SER A 314 5.32 -5.22 22.74
N LYS A 315 4.43 -6.00 22.10
CA LYS A 315 4.30 -6.03 20.64
C LYS A 315 3.76 -4.71 20.11
N CYS A 316 2.75 -4.14 20.78
CA CYS A 316 2.17 -2.85 20.38
C CYS A 316 3.21 -1.72 20.44
N ILE A 317 4.04 -1.68 21.49
CA ILE A 317 5.13 -0.70 21.63
C ILE A 317 6.12 -0.81 20.48
N GLN A 318 6.57 -2.04 20.16
CA GLN A 318 7.50 -2.25 19.05
C GLN A 318 6.89 -1.81 17.71
N MET A 319 5.67 -2.25 17.41
CA MET A 319 4.99 -1.90 16.15
C MET A 319 4.71 -0.39 16.05
N ALA A 320 4.37 0.26 17.18
CA ALA A 320 4.19 1.70 17.24
C ALA A 320 5.50 2.45 16.98
N ALA A 321 6.62 2.00 17.56
CA ALA A 321 7.93 2.60 17.32
C ALA A 321 8.32 2.52 15.83
N GLU A 322 8.19 1.34 15.21
CA GLU A 322 8.44 1.15 13.77
C GLU A 322 7.52 2.04 12.91
N ALA A 323 6.25 2.19 13.29
CA ALA A 323 5.30 3.04 12.57
C ALA A 323 5.65 4.52 12.67
N ILE A 324 5.96 5.00 13.88
CA ILE A 324 6.30 6.40 14.15
C ILE A 324 7.61 6.78 13.45
N GLU A 325 8.63 5.93 13.52
CA GLU A 325 9.91 6.18 12.84
C GLU A 325 9.73 6.31 11.32
N GLY A 326 8.96 5.40 10.71
CA GLY A 326 8.65 5.46 9.28
C GLY A 326 7.79 6.66 8.88
N GLU A 327 6.82 7.04 9.72
CA GLU A 327 6.00 8.26 9.52
C GLU A 327 6.85 9.53 9.59
N GLN A 328 7.79 9.60 10.55
CA GLN A 328 8.73 10.71 10.66
C GLN A 328 9.64 10.81 9.43
N ALA A 329 10.17 9.69 8.95
CA ALA A 329 11.04 9.65 7.77
C ALA A 329 10.36 10.28 6.52
N LEU A 330 9.04 10.13 6.39
CA LEU A 330 8.26 10.78 5.32
C LEU A 330 8.03 12.27 5.56
N GLN A 331 7.81 12.69 6.82
CA GLN A 331 7.60 14.09 7.17
C GLN A 331 8.86 14.93 6.98
N PHE A 332 10.05 14.37 7.24
CA PHE A 332 11.33 15.07 7.09
C PHE A 332 11.53 15.69 5.70
N GLU A 333 10.96 15.10 4.64
CA GLU A 333 11.05 15.62 3.27
C GLU A 333 10.43 17.01 3.10
N SER A 334 9.40 17.35 3.88
CA SER A 334 8.76 18.66 3.83
C SER A 334 9.64 19.78 4.43
N GLY A 335 10.50 19.44 5.40
CA GLY A 335 11.47 20.35 6.00
C GLY A 335 12.74 20.56 5.15
N GLU A 336 13.04 19.63 4.25
CA GLU A 336 14.21 19.67 3.37
C GLU A 336 14.06 20.64 2.18
N LEU A 337 12.92 21.30 2.01
CA LEU A 337 12.76 22.33 0.98
C LEU A 337 13.85 23.40 1.06
N THR A 338 14.24 23.80 2.27
CA THR A 338 15.33 24.77 2.48
C THR A 338 16.68 24.22 2.03
N LEU A 339 16.96 22.94 2.35
CA LEU A 339 18.19 22.26 1.95
C LEU A 339 18.25 22.03 0.44
N LEU A 340 17.14 21.62 -0.17
CA LEU A 340 17.01 21.46 -1.62
C LEU A 340 17.23 22.80 -2.32
N ARG A 341 16.57 23.87 -1.86
CA ARG A 341 16.79 25.22 -2.39
C ARG A 341 18.26 25.62 -2.26
N GLN A 342 18.92 25.30 -1.15
CA GLN A 342 20.35 25.56 -1.00
C GLN A 342 21.20 24.78 -1.99
N LYS A 343 20.97 23.48 -2.16
CA LYS A 343 21.69 22.65 -3.14
C LYS A 343 21.48 23.13 -4.58
N LEU A 344 20.31 23.70 -4.87
CA LEU A 344 19.96 24.28 -6.17
C LEU A 344 20.42 25.75 -6.33
N GLY A 345 21.10 26.33 -5.35
CA GLY A 345 21.55 27.74 -5.41
C GLY A 345 20.43 28.78 -5.25
N LEU A 346 19.26 28.38 -4.75
CA LEU A 346 18.05 29.20 -4.56
C LEU A 346 17.92 29.81 -3.16
N SER A 347 18.96 29.74 -2.31
CA SER A 347 18.95 30.27 -0.93
C SER A 347 18.67 31.77 -0.82
N GLY A 348 18.94 32.55 -1.88
CA GLY A 348 18.72 34.00 -1.92
C GLY A 348 17.43 34.42 -2.62
N VAL A 349 16.69 33.49 -3.23
CA VAL A 349 15.43 33.78 -3.92
C VAL A 349 14.31 33.71 -2.87
N SER A 350 13.88 34.87 -2.39
CA SER A 350 12.74 34.97 -1.47
C SER A 350 11.51 34.33 -2.14
N SER A 351 10.94 33.31 -1.49
CA SER A 351 9.69 32.70 -1.89
C SER A 351 8.56 33.70 -1.70
N LEU A 352 8.35 34.60 -2.66
CA LEU A 352 7.05 35.23 -2.82
C LEU A 352 6.12 34.13 -3.33
N VAL A 353 5.02 33.91 -2.60
CA VAL A 353 3.94 32.94 -2.84
C VAL A 353 4.16 31.57 -2.17
N LEU A 354 3.72 31.49 -0.92
CA LEU A 354 2.97 30.35 -0.40
C LEU A 354 1.56 30.88 -0.03
N PRO A 355 0.46 30.21 -0.40
CA PRO A 355 -0.86 30.59 0.08
C PRO A 355 -1.05 30.05 1.49
N THR A 356 -0.89 30.91 2.51
CA THR A 356 -1.35 30.61 3.87
C THR A 356 -2.76 31.12 4.04
N ASN A 357 -3.70 30.18 4.21
CA ASN A 357 -4.99 30.49 4.80
C ASN A 357 -4.81 30.87 6.28
N ASN A 358 -5.56 31.89 6.68
CA ASN A 358 -5.90 32.33 8.04
C ASN A 358 -4.92 33.26 8.80
N SER A 359 -5.21 34.56 8.65
CA SER A 359 -5.58 35.49 9.72
C SER A 359 -4.69 35.61 10.97
N SER A 360 -3.90 36.69 11.05
CA SER A 360 -4.04 37.68 12.13
C SER A 360 -3.19 38.93 11.85
N VAL A 361 -3.81 40.07 12.15
CA VAL A 361 -3.35 41.45 11.95
C VAL A 361 -2.36 41.83 13.05
N GLY A 362 -1.28 42.56 12.71
CA GLY A 362 -0.40 43.15 13.74
C GLY A 362 0.90 43.81 13.25
N LEU A 363 0.77 45.03 12.74
CA LEU A 363 1.68 46.20 12.79
C LEU A 363 3.23 46.06 12.84
N THR A 364 3.84 46.72 11.84
CA THR A 364 5.04 47.59 11.86
C THR A 364 6.41 47.01 12.22
N ASN A 365 7.35 47.00 11.26
CA ASN A 365 8.57 47.84 11.36
C ASN A 365 9.45 47.90 10.09
N ALA A 366 9.83 49.14 9.76
CA ALA A 366 10.88 49.69 8.89
C ALA A 366 11.67 48.78 7.92
N GLN A 367 11.46 49.00 6.61
CA GLN A 367 12.33 48.52 5.53
C GLN A 367 13.65 49.31 5.46
N LYS A 368 14.80 48.64 5.68
CA LYS A 368 16.12 49.15 5.25
C LYS A 368 16.31 48.87 3.75
N ARG A 369 16.22 49.91 2.91
CA ARG A 369 16.55 49.83 1.47
C ARG A 369 18.06 49.61 1.28
N LYS A 370 18.45 48.49 0.64
CA LYS A 370 19.82 48.27 0.15
C LYS A 370 20.05 49.09 -1.14
N TYR A 371 21.01 50.00 -1.11
CA TYR A 371 21.46 50.78 -2.28
C TYR A 371 22.24 49.89 -3.27
N LYS A 372 22.08 50.15 -4.58
CA LYS A 372 22.91 49.56 -5.64
C LYS A 372 24.28 50.29 -5.71
N PRO A 373 25.40 49.58 -5.86
CA PRO A 373 26.71 50.22 -6.07
C PRO A 373 26.73 51.01 -7.40
N GLY A 374 27.27 52.23 -7.38
CA GLY A 374 27.52 53.04 -8.59
C GLY A 374 26.61 54.24 -8.83
N VAL A 375 25.66 54.56 -7.92
CA VAL A 375 24.81 55.76 -8.04
C VAL A 375 25.26 56.82 -7.04
N ARG A 376 25.78 57.96 -7.53
CA ARG A 376 26.08 59.14 -6.67
C ARG A 376 24.78 59.70 -6.10
N GLN A 377 24.80 60.03 -4.80
CA GLN A 377 23.65 60.66 -4.13
C GLN A 377 23.47 62.11 -4.61
N PRO A 378 22.23 62.63 -4.68
CA PRO A 378 22.00 64.03 -4.98
C PRO A 378 22.38 64.87 -3.75
N HIS A 379 23.60 65.41 -3.73
CA HIS A 379 23.99 66.48 -2.81
C HIS A 379 24.04 67.79 -3.60
N ARG A 380 23.57 68.87 -2.98
CA ARG A 380 23.53 70.22 -3.55
C ARG A 380 24.96 70.78 -3.52
N ASP A 381 25.50 71.16 -4.67
CA ASP A 381 26.82 71.80 -4.75
C ASP A 381 26.73 73.24 -4.20
N VAL A 382 27.73 73.63 -3.40
CA VAL A 382 27.84 74.99 -2.85
C VAL A 382 28.54 75.86 -3.90
N ILE A 383 27.83 76.86 -4.42
CA ILE A 383 28.35 77.91 -5.30
C ILE A 383 29.15 78.88 -4.43
N GLY A 384 30.37 79.25 -4.87
CA GLY A 384 31.34 80.01 -4.09
C GLY A 384 31.12 81.53 -4.01
N GLU A 385 32.20 82.20 -3.57
CA GLU A 385 32.45 83.62 -3.26
C GLU A 385 32.34 83.94 -1.75
N THR A 386 33.36 84.44 -1.05
CA THR A 386 34.56 85.23 -1.41
C THR A 386 35.81 84.82 -0.63
#